data_AF-A0A524MK24-F1
#
_entry.id   AF-A0A524MK24-F1
#
_cell.length_a   1.000
_cell.length_b   1.000
_cell.length_c   1.000
_cell.angle_alpha   90.00
_cell.angle_beta   90.00
_cell.angle_gamma   90.00
#
_symmetry.space_group_name_H-M   'P 1'
#
loop_
_entity.id
_entity.type
_entity.pdbx_description
1 polymer ?
#
loop_
_entity_poly.entity_id
_entity_poly.type
_entity_poly.pdbx_seq_one_letter_code
_entity_poly.pdbx_strand_id
1 'polypeptide(L)'
;MTLLEKMSKYLFWADSTIWNIVQNLTDEEYSIDLYDNGGSIQRRYAHLAQDLWEWYFDWMGQDSGEEPDFMNMSREEVFKSINEYSKMFADMTERRTVNYLDMDAGEAKLRMTFDEILFHLVNHATYHRGQIVMGLRILGKDVVMTDYVPYRRQLTEQK
;
A
#
# COMPACT_ATOMS: atom_id res chain seq x y z
N MET A 1 -11.35 13.00 14.51
CA MET A 1 -10.65 12.26 13.45
C MET A 1 -11.61 12.07 12.29
N THR A 2 -11.30 12.62 11.11
CA THR A 2 -12.11 12.51 9.88
C THR A 2 -12.11 11.06 9.36
N LEU A 3 -12.96 10.75 8.36
CA LEU A 3 -12.93 9.42 7.73
C LEU A 3 -11.60 9.18 7.01
N LEU A 4 -11.08 10.19 6.31
CA LEU A 4 -9.79 10.11 5.61
C LEU A 4 -8.64 9.80 6.58
N GLU A 5 -8.55 10.54 7.68
CA GLU A 5 -7.54 10.28 8.72
C GLU A 5 -7.66 8.86 9.31
N LYS A 6 -8.88 8.34 9.47
CA LYS A 6 -9.10 6.96 9.92
C LYS A 6 -8.65 5.94 8.87
N MET A 7 -8.88 6.22 7.59
CA MET A 7 -8.47 5.38 6.47
C MET A 7 -6.95 5.32 6.35
N SER A 8 -6.26 6.46 6.42
CA SER A 8 -4.79 6.50 6.39
C SER A 8 -4.20 5.71 7.56
N LYS A 9 -4.68 5.93 8.79
CA LYS A 9 -4.17 5.20 9.96
C LYS A 9 -4.48 3.71 9.92
N TYR A 10 -5.63 3.33 9.36
CA TYR A 10 -5.97 1.93 9.13
C TYR A 10 -5.02 1.28 8.13
N LEU A 11 -4.76 1.94 7.00
CA LEU A 11 -3.84 1.47 5.96
C LEU A 11 -2.47 1.13 6.56
N PHE A 12 -1.87 2.09 7.28
CA PHE A 12 -0.60 1.87 7.96
C PHE A 12 -0.62 0.70 8.93
N TRP A 13 -1.64 0.61 9.77
CA TRP A 13 -1.75 -0.46 10.75
C TRP A 13 -1.83 -1.83 10.06
N ALA A 14 -2.67 -1.95 9.04
CA ALA A 14 -2.90 -3.22 8.36
C ALA A 14 -1.66 -3.67 7.59
N ASP A 15 -0.97 -2.75 6.90
CA ASP A 15 0.25 -3.07 6.14
C ASP A 15 1.41 -3.40 7.07
N SER A 16 1.59 -2.66 8.17
CA SER A 16 2.60 -2.96 9.18
C SER A 16 2.35 -4.31 9.85
N THR A 17 1.08 -4.66 10.06
CA THR A 17 0.69 -5.95 10.66
C THR A 17 1.10 -7.13 9.76
N ILE A 18 0.87 -7.02 8.45
CA ILE A 18 1.30 -8.04 7.49
C ILE A 18 2.82 -8.04 7.30
N TRP A 19 3.44 -6.87 7.26
CA TRP A 19 4.89 -6.72 7.15
C TRP A 19 5.63 -7.44 8.27
N ASN A 20 5.09 -7.44 9.50
CA ASN A 20 5.69 -8.14 10.62
C ASN A 20 5.88 -9.65 10.37
N ILE A 21 5.11 -10.23 9.46
CA ILE A 21 5.25 -11.62 9.01
C ILE A 21 6.23 -11.67 7.83
N VAL A 22 6.04 -10.80 6.83
CA VAL A 22 6.81 -10.80 5.56
C VAL A 22 8.30 -10.57 5.77
N GLN A 23 8.69 -9.71 6.70
CA GLN A 23 10.10 -9.44 7.00
C GLN A 23 10.87 -10.68 7.50
N ASN A 24 10.15 -11.70 7.99
CA ASN A 24 10.73 -12.93 8.52
C ASN A 24 10.70 -14.10 7.53
N LEU A 25 10.22 -13.90 6.29
CA LEU A 25 10.28 -14.93 5.25
C LEU A 25 11.73 -15.15 4.79
N THR A 26 12.05 -16.34 4.32
CA THR A 26 13.30 -16.55 3.56
C THR A 26 13.26 -15.78 2.23
N ASP A 27 14.41 -15.59 1.58
CA ASP A 27 14.46 -14.96 0.25
C ASP A 27 13.73 -15.79 -0.82
N GLU A 28 13.78 -17.11 -0.69
CA GLU A 28 13.03 -18.02 -1.55
C GLU A 28 11.51 -17.86 -1.34
N GLU A 29 11.03 -17.89 -0.10
CA GLU A 29 9.61 -17.70 0.23
C GLU A 29 9.07 -16.33 -0.25
N TYR A 30 9.90 -15.30 -0.22
CA TYR A 30 9.52 -13.95 -0.67
C TYR A 30 9.43 -13.84 -2.20
N SER A 31 10.30 -14.54 -2.92
CA SER A 31 10.48 -14.41 -4.38
C SER A 31 9.76 -15.49 -5.20
N ILE A 32 9.38 -16.62 -4.61
CA ILE A 32 8.71 -17.72 -5.31
C ILE A 32 7.32 -17.32 -5.83
N ASP A 33 6.99 -17.74 -7.05
CA ASP A 33 5.63 -17.61 -7.57
C ASP A 33 4.71 -18.60 -6.85
N LEU A 34 3.60 -18.09 -6.31
CA LEU A 34 2.73 -18.84 -5.39
C LEU A 34 1.90 -19.93 -6.09
N TYR A 35 1.67 -19.76 -7.40
CA TYR A 35 1.02 -20.69 -8.33
C TYR A 35 1.25 -20.19 -9.76
N ASP A 36 0.83 -20.96 -10.78
CA ASP A 36 0.96 -20.59 -12.19
C ASP A 36 0.38 -19.19 -12.47
N ASN A 37 1.24 -18.25 -12.86
CA ASN A 37 0.92 -16.83 -13.08
C ASN A 37 0.37 -16.08 -11.86
N GLY A 38 0.49 -16.62 -10.65
CA GLY A 38 0.04 -15.97 -9.41
C GLY A 38 0.90 -14.81 -8.96
N GLY A 39 2.15 -14.76 -9.43
CA GLY A 39 3.18 -13.83 -8.95
C GLY A 39 3.68 -14.19 -7.55
N SER A 40 4.72 -13.48 -7.13
CA SER A 40 5.35 -13.62 -5.81
C SER A 40 4.96 -12.51 -4.85
N ILE A 41 5.21 -12.70 -3.55
CA ILE A 41 5.03 -11.66 -2.54
C ILE A 41 5.92 -10.44 -2.87
N GLN A 42 7.15 -10.66 -3.33
CA GLN A 42 8.06 -9.62 -3.81
C GLN A 42 7.43 -8.76 -4.90
N ARG A 43 6.89 -9.37 -5.95
CA ARG A 43 6.26 -8.63 -7.05
C ARG A 43 5.10 -7.77 -6.57
N ARG A 44 4.34 -8.23 -5.56
CA ARG A 44 3.22 -7.45 -4.99
C ARG A 44 3.71 -6.25 -4.16
N TYR A 45 4.76 -6.40 -3.37
CA TYR A 45 5.34 -5.28 -2.63
C TYR A 45 6.00 -4.25 -3.57
N ALA A 46 6.73 -4.70 -4.58
CA ALA A 46 7.29 -3.80 -5.59
C ALA A 46 6.19 -3.01 -6.31
N HIS A 47 5.11 -3.68 -6.74
CA HIS A 47 3.94 -3.03 -7.35
C HIS A 47 3.28 -1.99 -6.43
N LEU A 48 3.14 -2.29 -5.14
CA LEU A 48 2.57 -1.33 -4.18
C LEU A 48 3.46 -0.10 -3.99
N ALA A 49 4.78 -0.27 -4.01
CA ALA A 49 5.72 0.85 -3.91
C ALA A 49 5.69 1.72 -5.18
N GLN A 50 5.66 1.09 -6.35
CA GLN A 50 5.51 1.75 -7.65
C GLN A 50 4.23 2.58 -7.72
N ASP A 51 3.07 1.97 -7.43
CA ASP A 51 1.77 2.67 -7.48
C ASP A 51 1.75 3.91 -6.57
N LEU A 52 2.27 3.79 -5.34
CA LEU A 52 2.36 4.92 -4.43
C LEU A 52 3.31 6.01 -4.93
N TRP A 53 4.42 5.64 -5.57
CA TRP A 53 5.36 6.58 -6.16
C TRP A 53 4.74 7.35 -7.34
N GLU A 54 4.08 6.64 -8.27
CA GLU A 54 3.40 7.23 -9.44
C GLU A 54 2.32 8.22 -9.01
N TRP A 55 1.46 7.81 -8.06
CA TRP A 55 0.43 8.70 -7.53
C TRP A 55 1.04 9.93 -6.86
N TYR A 56 2.15 9.78 -6.13
CA TYR A 56 2.75 10.89 -5.39
C TYR A 56 3.47 11.89 -6.29
N PHE A 57 4.30 11.41 -7.20
CA PHE A 57 5.13 12.30 -8.01
C PHE A 57 4.50 12.61 -9.36
N ASP A 58 4.20 11.58 -10.15
CA ASP A 58 3.79 11.78 -11.54
C ASP A 58 2.39 12.41 -11.62
N TRP A 59 1.47 11.93 -10.80
CA TRP A 59 0.08 12.35 -10.93
C TRP A 59 -0.19 13.62 -10.13
N MET A 60 0.33 13.74 -8.90
CA MET A 60 0.15 14.95 -8.10
C MET A 60 1.14 16.09 -8.45
N GLY A 61 1.98 15.91 -9.47
CA GLY A 61 2.78 16.95 -10.08
C GLY A 61 3.97 17.41 -9.24
N GLN A 62 4.61 16.49 -8.51
CA GLN A 62 5.89 16.71 -7.85
C GLN A 62 7.02 16.16 -8.72
N ASP A 63 8.17 16.83 -8.75
CA ASP A 63 9.34 16.31 -9.48
C ASP A 63 9.87 15.05 -8.77
N SER A 64 9.80 13.91 -9.47
CA SER A 64 10.16 12.57 -9.01
C SER A 64 11.62 12.19 -9.23
N GLY A 65 12.25 12.78 -10.25
CA GLY A 65 13.39 12.14 -10.90
C GLY A 65 13.01 10.83 -11.59
N GLU A 66 13.94 9.86 -11.63
CA GLU A 66 13.73 8.54 -12.22
C GLU A 66 13.01 7.60 -11.23
N GLU A 67 12.07 6.79 -11.73
CA GLU A 67 11.38 5.78 -10.93
C GLU A 67 12.38 4.78 -10.33
N PRO A 68 12.32 4.51 -9.01
CA PRO A 68 13.15 3.48 -8.41
C PRO A 68 12.84 2.08 -8.96
N ASP A 69 13.87 1.27 -9.20
CA ASP A 69 13.70 -0.14 -9.54
C ASP A 69 13.35 -0.97 -8.29
N PHE A 70 12.09 -0.89 -7.86
CA PHE A 70 11.60 -1.55 -6.65
C PHE A 70 11.76 -3.08 -6.68
N MET A 71 11.83 -3.70 -7.86
CA MET A 71 12.04 -5.15 -7.99
C MET A 71 13.45 -5.58 -7.58
N ASN A 72 14.44 -4.70 -7.77
CA ASN A 72 15.85 -4.96 -7.45
C ASN A 72 16.29 -4.39 -6.08
N MET A 73 15.38 -3.72 -5.35
CA MET A 73 15.61 -3.26 -3.98
C MET A 73 15.43 -4.39 -2.96
N SER A 74 16.04 -4.25 -1.77
CA SER A 74 15.72 -5.15 -0.66
C SER A 74 14.28 -4.98 -0.20
N ARG A 75 13.69 -6.02 0.37
CA ARG A 75 12.30 -5.98 0.87
C ARG A 75 12.10 -4.88 1.91
N GLU A 76 13.09 -4.63 2.75
CA GLU A 76 13.07 -3.58 3.77
C GLU A 76 13.05 -2.19 3.14
N GLU A 77 13.84 -1.97 2.08
CA GLU A 77 13.84 -0.71 1.35
C GLU A 77 12.52 -0.49 0.62
N VAL A 78 11.95 -1.52 -0.02
CA VAL A 78 10.62 -1.44 -0.65
C VAL A 78 9.54 -1.07 0.37
N PHE A 79 9.52 -1.76 1.51
CA PHE A 79 8.53 -1.44 2.56
C PHE A 79 8.75 -0.07 3.20
N LYS A 80 10.01 0.37 3.30
CA LYS A 80 10.33 1.73 3.73
C LYS A 80 9.74 2.76 2.75
N SER A 81 9.91 2.58 1.44
CA SER A 81 9.33 3.47 0.42
C SER A 81 7.80 3.54 0.52
N ILE A 82 7.13 2.40 0.66
CA ILE A 82 5.66 2.35 0.87
C ILE A 82 5.24 3.20 2.08
N ASN A 83 5.95 3.07 3.20
CA ASN A 83 5.66 3.85 4.40
C ASN A 83 5.93 5.35 4.22
N GLU A 84 6.99 5.70 3.50
CA GLU A 84 7.34 7.10 3.22
C GLU A 84 6.27 7.76 2.37
N TYR A 85 5.90 7.17 1.23
CA TYR A 85 4.85 7.71 0.36
C TYR A 85 3.50 7.77 1.07
N SER A 86 3.12 6.71 1.79
CA SER A 86 1.89 6.71 2.59
C SER A 86 1.85 7.87 3.60
N LYS A 87 2.99 8.24 4.21
CA LYS A 87 3.07 9.38 5.15
C LYS A 87 2.90 10.69 4.41
N MET A 88 3.50 10.81 3.23
CA MET A 88 3.33 12.00 2.40
C MET A 88 1.85 12.19 2.01
N PHE A 89 1.13 11.13 1.64
CA PHE A 89 -0.32 11.20 1.41
C PHE A 89 -1.12 11.59 2.66
N ALA A 90 -0.73 11.07 3.84
CA ALA A 90 -1.36 11.47 5.09
C ALA A 90 -1.15 12.97 5.38
N ASP A 91 0.07 13.48 5.20
CA ASP A 91 0.39 14.90 5.36
C ASP A 91 -0.40 15.78 4.36
N MET A 92 -0.57 15.32 3.11
CA MET A 92 -1.40 16.00 2.11
C MET A 92 -2.87 16.03 2.49
N THR A 93 -3.37 14.98 3.15
CA THR A 93 -4.74 14.93 3.69
C THR A 93 -4.95 16.04 4.72
N GLU A 94 -3.99 16.24 5.63
CA GLU A 94 -4.06 17.26 6.67
C GLU A 94 -3.93 18.67 6.10
N ARG A 95 -3.07 18.86 5.10
CA ARG A 95 -2.78 20.18 4.51
C ARG A 95 -3.71 20.57 3.37
N ARG A 96 -4.49 19.64 2.80
CA ARG A 96 -5.36 19.85 1.63
C ARG A 96 -4.61 20.46 0.44
N THR A 97 -3.40 19.98 0.18
CA THR A 97 -2.50 20.56 -0.84
C THR A 97 -2.99 20.34 -2.28
N VAL A 98 -3.84 19.34 -2.51
CA VAL A 98 -4.43 19.03 -3.82
C VAL A 98 -5.95 18.88 -3.62
N ASN A 99 -6.75 19.53 -4.47
CA ASN A 99 -8.20 19.42 -4.43
C ASN A 99 -8.72 18.34 -5.39
N TYR A 100 -8.16 18.30 -6.60
CA TYR A 100 -8.48 17.34 -7.63
C TYR A 100 -7.27 17.04 -8.50
N LEU A 101 -7.31 15.88 -9.15
CA LEU A 101 -6.40 15.42 -10.17
C LEU A 101 -7.18 15.16 -11.46
N ASP A 102 -6.67 15.66 -12.57
CA ASP A 102 -7.10 15.20 -13.90
C ASP A 102 -6.11 14.14 -14.39
N MET A 103 -6.60 12.97 -14.78
CA MET A 103 -5.77 11.89 -15.30
C MET A 103 -6.39 11.22 -16.53
N ASP A 104 -5.55 10.70 -17.40
CA ASP A 104 -5.96 9.86 -18.52
C ASP A 104 -6.07 8.40 -18.04
N ALA A 105 -7.22 7.77 -18.28
CA ALA A 105 -7.52 6.39 -17.94
C ALA A 105 -7.91 5.64 -19.22
N GLY A 106 -6.90 5.25 -20.00
CA GLY A 106 -7.10 4.70 -21.34
C GLY A 106 -7.69 5.76 -22.28
N GLU A 107 -8.87 5.49 -22.85
CA GLU A 107 -9.58 6.44 -23.72
C GLU A 107 -10.41 7.49 -22.95
N ALA A 108 -10.52 7.35 -21.63
CA ALA A 108 -11.29 8.26 -20.78
C ALA A 108 -10.40 9.30 -20.10
N LYS A 109 -10.97 10.48 -19.84
CA LYS A 109 -10.39 11.48 -18.94
C LYS A 109 -11.19 11.52 -17.66
N LEU A 110 -10.53 11.35 -16.52
CA LEU A 110 -11.15 11.35 -15.21
C LEU A 110 -10.68 12.56 -14.41
N ARG A 111 -11.61 13.15 -13.66
CA ARG A 111 -11.31 14.12 -12.61
C ARG A 111 -11.63 13.47 -11.28
N MET A 112 -10.61 13.26 -10.44
CA MET A 112 -10.76 12.66 -9.11
C MET A 112 -10.46 13.71 -8.04
N THR A 113 -11.32 13.78 -7.02
CA THR A 113 -11.03 14.54 -5.80
C THR A 113 -9.93 13.87 -4.99
N PHE A 114 -9.24 14.62 -4.13
CA PHE A 114 -8.25 14.03 -3.23
C PHE A 114 -8.82 12.91 -2.35
N ASP A 115 -10.08 13.06 -1.91
CA ASP A 115 -10.77 12.06 -1.12
C ASP A 115 -10.99 10.74 -1.91
N GLU A 116 -11.28 10.83 -3.22
CA GLU A 116 -11.37 9.66 -4.11
C GLU A 116 -10.02 9.00 -4.38
N ILE A 117 -8.95 9.80 -4.46
CA ILE A 117 -7.58 9.29 -4.59
C ILE A 117 -7.19 8.49 -3.35
N LEU A 118 -7.39 9.04 -2.15
CA LEU A 118 -7.10 8.30 -0.92
C LEU A 118 -7.97 7.05 -0.79
N PHE A 119 -9.24 7.12 -1.21
CA PHE A 119 -10.11 5.95 -1.26
C PHE A 119 -9.56 4.87 -2.21
N HIS A 120 -9.11 5.26 -3.40
CA HIS A 120 -8.48 4.36 -4.36
C HIS A 120 -7.24 3.69 -3.76
N LEU A 121 -6.30 4.46 -3.20
CA LEU A 121 -5.05 3.93 -2.63
C LEU A 121 -5.30 2.92 -1.52
N VAL A 122 -6.23 3.21 -0.60
CA VAL A 122 -6.57 2.30 0.49
C VAL A 122 -7.21 1.01 -0.04
N ASN A 123 -8.05 1.11 -1.07
CA ASN A 123 -8.68 -0.06 -1.68
C ASN A 123 -7.69 -0.90 -2.50
N HIS A 124 -6.81 -0.26 -3.27
CA HIS A 124 -5.75 -0.91 -4.04
C HIS A 124 -4.77 -1.65 -3.13
N ALA A 125 -4.32 -1.01 -2.05
CA ALA A 125 -3.50 -1.64 -1.03
C ALA A 125 -4.22 -2.82 -0.36
N THR A 126 -5.52 -2.68 -0.05
CA THR A 126 -6.31 -3.79 0.54
C THR A 126 -6.43 -4.98 -0.42
N TYR A 127 -6.65 -4.72 -1.71
CA TYR A 127 -6.71 -5.76 -2.74
C TYR A 127 -5.41 -6.57 -2.82
N HIS A 128 -4.26 -5.89 -2.93
CA HIS A 128 -2.96 -6.57 -2.99
C HIS A 128 -2.53 -7.18 -1.66
N ARG A 129 -2.88 -6.57 -0.52
CA ARG A 129 -2.67 -7.17 0.80
C ARG A 129 -3.44 -8.49 0.92
N GLY A 130 -4.65 -8.59 0.37
CA GLY A 130 -5.40 -9.85 0.30
C GLY A 130 -4.63 -10.95 -0.45
N GLN A 131 -3.98 -10.62 -1.57
CA GLN A 131 -3.15 -11.54 -2.34
C GLN A 131 -1.89 -11.95 -1.57
N ILE A 132 -1.24 -11.00 -0.89
CA ILE A 132 -0.08 -11.27 -0.03
C ILE A 132 -0.48 -12.21 1.12
N VAL A 133 -1.60 -11.92 1.80
CA VAL A 133 -2.15 -12.76 2.87
C VAL A 133 -2.45 -14.17 2.37
N MET A 134 -2.99 -14.31 1.17
CA MET A 134 -3.18 -15.62 0.54
C MET A 134 -1.85 -16.34 0.33
N GLY A 135 -0.83 -15.65 -0.20
CA GLY A 135 0.52 -16.21 -0.36
C GLY A 135 1.14 -16.67 0.94
N LEU A 136 1.06 -15.85 1.99
CA LEU A 136 1.52 -16.21 3.33
C LEU A 136 0.83 -17.49 3.85
N ARG A 137 -0.48 -17.63 3.61
CA ARG A 137 -1.23 -18.85 3.99
C ARG A 137 -0.81 -20.07 3.18
N ILE A 138 -0.53 -19.92 1.89
CA ILE A 138 0.00 -21.01 1.05
C ILE A 138 1.35 -21.49 1.59
N LEU A 139 2.20 -20.55 2.04
CA LEU A 139 3.48 -20.83 2.69
C LEU A 139 3.35 -21.32 4.14
N GLY A 140 2.12 -21.61 4.62
CA GLY A 140 1.87 -22.14 5.95
C GLY A 140 2.11 -21.14 7.09
N LYS A 141 2.16 -19.83 6.81
CA LYS A 141 2.30 -18.79 7.83
C LYS A 141 0.95 -18.50 8.50
N ASP A 142 0.99 -18.22 9.80
CA ASP A 142 -0.19 -17.75 10.53
C ASP A 142 -0.40 -16.25 10.25
N VAL A 143 -1.61 -15.88 9.83
CA VAL A 143 -1.92 -14.52 9.37
C VAL A 143 -3.15 -13.99 10.09
N VAL A 144 -2.97 -12.87 10.78
CA VAL A 144 -4.03 -12.19 11.53
C VAL A 144 -5.00 -11.43 10.62
N MET A 145 -6.23 -11.25 11.09
CA MET A 145 -7.25 -10.49 10.36
C MET A 145 -6.93 -8.99 10.37
N THR A 146 -6.83 -8.40 9.18
CA THR A 146 -6.51 -6.98 9.01
C THR A 146 -7.69 -6.14 8.52
N ASP A 147 -8.92 -6.59 8.79
CA ASP A 147 -10.12 -5.80 8.56
C ASP A 147 -10.18 -4.57 9.48
N TYR A 148 -11.01 -3.59 9.11
CA TYR A 148 -11.16 -2.36 9.88
C TYR A 148 -11.72 -2.59 11.30
N VAL A 149 -12.59 -3.57 11.50
CA VAL A 149 -13.20 -3.83 12.83
C VAL A 149 -12.16 -4.30 13.85
N PRO A 150 -11.27 -5.28 13.57
CA PRO A 150 -10.12 -5.61 14.42
C PRO A 150 -9.26 -4.40 14.78
N TYR A 151 -8.91 -3.59 13.79
CA TYR A 151 -8.15 -2.36 14.03
C TYR A 151 -8.84 -1.45 15.05
N ARG A 152 -10.16 -1.25 14.90
CA ARG A 152 -10.95 -0.42 15.81
C ARG A 152 -11.01 -0.98 17.22
N ARG A 153 -11.09 -2.30 17.37
CA ARG A 153 -11.06 -2.97 18.69
C ARG A 153 -9.73 -2.79 19.39
N GLN A 154 -8.62 -2.98 18.66
CA GLN A 154 -7.28 -2.81 19.24
C GLN A 154 -7.06 -1.39 19.78
N LEU A 155 -7.54 -0.35 19.09
CA LEU A 155 -7.45 1.03 19.57
C LEU A 155 -8.26 1.31 20.85
N THR A 156 -9.31 0.54 21.12
CA THR A 156 -10.11 0.69 22.34
C THR A 156 -9.52 -0.07 23.53
N GLU A 157 -8.81 -1.16 23.28
CA GLU A 157 -8.17 -2.00 24.31
C GLU A 157 -6.81 -1.43 24.76
N GLN A 158 -6.21 -0.53 23.99
CA GLN A 158 -4.95 0.17 24.31
C GLN A 158 -5.13 1.48 25.11
N LYS A 159 -6.36 1.80 25.54
CA LYS A 159 -6.67 2.94 26.41
C LYS A 159 -6.92 2.47 27.83
#